data_AF-A0A433HX89-F1
#
_entry.id   AF-A0A433HX89-F1
#
_cell.length_a   1.000
_cell.length_b   1.000
_cell.length_c   1.000
_cell.angle_alpha   90.00
_cell.angle_beta   90.00
_cell.angle_gamma   90.00
#
_symmetry.space_group_name_H-M   'P 1'
#
loop_
_entity.id
_entity.type
_entity.pdbx_description
1 polymer ?
#
loop_
_entity_poly.entity_id
_entity_poly.type
_entity_poly.pdbx_seq_one_letter_code
_entity_poly.pdbx_strand_id
1 'polypeptide(L)'
;MTTVEYGQHYTKQGRREVLKPNIKYITEVGYTYTTDSVGRISTVEGKLELGKAKRNIHAQKVAGREDRLITDDGGHLIASIFKGSGGLDNLVPMDSNLNRGAFKTLENAWSKALKQGQEVYVKVRPVFRGDSQRPIRFMIDSTIDGEVFTKVFQNRSGG
;
A
#
# COMPACT_ATOMS: atom_id res chain seq x y z
N MET A 1 -10.21 3.43 -17.57
CA MET A 1 -9.52 3.85 -16.33
C MET A 1 -9.18 5.32 -16.48
N THR A 2 -9.54 6.15 -15.50
CA THR A 2 -9.42 7.61 -15.58
C THR A 2 -8.28 8.11 -14.69
N THR A 3 -7.37 8.94 -15.20
CA THR A 3 -6.36 9.59 -14.37
C THR A 3 -6.96 10.81 -13.69
N VAL A 4 -6.69 10.98 -12.39
CA VAL A 4 -7.13 12.14 -11.60
C VAL A 4 -5.95 12.75 -10.84
N GLU A 5 -6.05 14.04 -10.56
CA GLU A 5 -5.07 14.75 -9.74
C GLU A 5 -5.01 14.18 -8.31
N TYR A 6 -3.82 14.24 -7.70
CA TYR A 6 -3.67 13.89 -6.29
C TYR A 6 -4.54 14.82 -5.42
N GLY A 7 -5.19 14.26 -4.40
CA GLY A 7 -6.25 14.92 -3.64
C GLY A 7 -7.65 14.80 -4.24
N GLN A 8 -7.79 14.61 -5.56
CA GLN A 8 -9.09 14.37 -6.21
C GLN A 8 -9.46 12.88 -6.33
N HIS A 9 -8.61 11.98 -5.82
CA HIS A 9 -8.84 10.53 -5.86
C HIS A 9 -9.85 10.03 -4.80
N TYR A 10 -10.25 10.89 -3.86
CA TYR A 10 -11.26 10.59 -2.87
C TYR A 10 -12.68 10.97 -3.34
N THR A 11 -13.68 10.26 -2.80
CA THR A 11 -15.10 10.57 -2.87
C THR A 11 -15.77 10.25 -1.54
N LYS A 12 -17.09 10.44 -1.45
CA LYS A 12 -17.87 10.09 -0.26
C LYS A 12 -18.86 8.97 -0.55
N GLN A 13 -18.93 8.01 0.38
CA GLN A 13 -20.02 7.04 0.48
C GLN A 13 -20.75 7.29 1.80
N GLY A 14 -21.89 7.97 1.72
CA GLY A 14 -22.53 8.54 2.91
C GLY A 14 -21.61 9.53 3.62
N ARG A 15 -21.32 9.29 4.91
CA ARG A 15 -20.40 10.13 5.71
C ARG A 15 -18.93 9.72 5.60
N ARG A 16 -18.62 8.63 4.87
CA ARG A 16 -17.29 8.04 4.81
C ARG A 16 -16.53 8.55 3.60
N GLU A 17 -15.29 8.96 3.83
CA GLU A 17 -14.33 9.14 2.75
C GLU A 17 -13.86 7.75 2.26
N VAL A 18 -13.85 7.59 0.94
CA VAL A 18 -13.44 6.37 0.21
C VAL A 18 -12.72 6.78 -1.07
N LEU A 19 -11.95 5.87 -1.67
CA LEU A 19 -11.34 6.14 -2.97
C LEU A 19 -12.37 6.00 -4.09
N LYS A 20 -12.21 6.78 -5.15
CA LYS A 20 -12.99 6.60 -6.38
C LYS A 20 -12.66 5.25 -7.03
N PRO A 21 -13.63 4.58 -7.67
CA PRO A 21 -13.37 3.35 -8.42
C PRO A 21 -12.74 3.64 -9.79
N ASN A 22 -11.98 2.67 -10.32
CA ASN A 22 -11.42 2.67 -11.69
C ASN A 22 -10.58 3.91 -12.05
N ILE A 23 -9.85 4.47 -11.09
CA ILE A 23 -8.98 5.63 -11.32
C ILE A 23 -7.50 5.26 -11.21
N LYS A 24 -6.68 6.16 -11.74
CA LYS A 24 -5.24 6.25 -11.52
C LYS A 24 -4.93 7.59 -10.87
N TYR A 25 -4.06 7.63 -9.87
CA TYR A 25 -3.51 8.87 -9.31
C TYR A 25 -2.02 8.72 -9.05
N ILE A 26 -1.29 9.83 -9.12
CA ILE A 26 0.15 9.87 -8.88
C ILE A 26 0.39 10.81 -7.71
N THR A 27 1.05 10.33 -6.65
CA THR A 27 1.41 11.16 -5.50
C THR A 27 2.43 12.23 -5.90
N GLU A 28 2.56 13.29 -5.10
CA GLU A 28 3.58 14.33 -5.31
C GLU A 28 5.02 13.78 -5.38
N VAL A 29 5.27 12.62 -4.75
CA VAL A 29 6.56 11.92 -4.73
C VAL A 29 6.69 10.85 -5.83
N GLY A 30 5.76 10.79 -6.78
CA GLY A 30 5.88 9.95 -7.98
C GLY A 30 5.31 8.53 -7.89
N TYR A 31 4.81 8.09 -6.74
CA TYR A 31 4.12 6.80 -6.64
C TYR A 31 2.79 6.81 -7.41
N THR A 32 2.62 5.83 -8.30
CA THR A 32 1.42 5.65 -9.11
C THR A 32 0.53 4.60 -8.48
N TYR A 33 -0.72 4.95 -8.19
CA TYR A 33 -1.73 4.05 -7.65
C TYR A 33 -2.85 3.84 -8.67
N THR A 34 -3.44 2.65 -8.65
CA THR A 34 -4.69 2.37 -9.37
C THR A 34 -5.73 1.80 -8.43
N THR A 35 -7.00 2.13 -8.66
CA THR A 35 -8.12 1.53 -7.95
C THR A 35 -8.95 0.62 -8.85
N ASP A 36 -9.57 -0.41 -8.28
CA ASP A 36 -10.48 -1.30 -8.98
C ASP A 36 -11.93 -0.75 -9.02
N SER A 37 -12.86 -1.56 -9.53
CA SER A 37 -14.26 -1.18 -9.73
C SER A 37 -15.03 -0.86 -8.46
N VAL A 38 -14.52 -1.22 -7.28
CA VAL A 38 -15.13 -0.92 -5.98
C VAL A 38 -14.28 0.04 -5.14
N GLY A 39 -13.27 0.67 -5.75
CA GLY A 39 -12.44 1.69 -5.09
C GLY A 39 -11.35 1.13 -4.18
N ARG A 40 -10.96 -0.14 -4.31
CA ARG A 40 -9.79 -0.70 -3.59
C ARG A 40 -8.52 -0.41 -4.37
N ILE A 41 -7.41 -0.20 -3.66
CA ILE A 41 -6.09 -0.06 -4.29
C ILE A 41 -5.71 -1.41 -4.92
N SER A 42 -5.69 -1.48 -6.25
CA SER A 42 -5.33 -2.67 -7.01
C SER A 42 -3.84 -2.77 -7.27
N THR A 43 -3.17 -1.63 -7.45
CA THR A 43 -1.71 -1.56 -7.58
C THR A 43 -1.16 -0.27 -7.00
N VAL A 44 0.08 -0.32 -6.51
CA VAL A 44 0.96 0.84 -6.36
C VAL A 44 2.33 0.51 -6.94
N GLU A 45 2.93 1.44 -7.67
CA GLU A 45 4.29 1.30 -8.20
C GLU A 45 5.07 2.61 -8.21
N GLY A 46 6.39 2.51 -8.12
CA GLY A 46 7.30 3.65 -8.24
C GLY A 46 8.70 3.37 -7.72
N LYS A 47 9.59 4.34 -7.93
CA LYS A 47 10.93 4.37 -7.35
C LYS A 47 10.83 4.77 -5.89
N LEU A 48 11.37 3.96 -4.98
CA LEU A 48 11.37 4.29 -3.56
C LEU A 48 12.37 5.42 -3.27
N GLU A 49 11.98 6.35 -2.42
CA GLU A 49 12.84 7.41 -1.91
C GLU A 49 12.82 7.44 -0.39
N LEU A 50 13.99 7.50 0.25
CA LEU A 50 14.06 7.68 1.70
C LEU A 50 13.43 9.03 2.10
N GLY A 51 12.58 8.99 3.12
CA GLY A 51 11.95 10.18 3.68
C GLY A 51 10.77 9.80 4.55
N LYS A 52 10.47 10.60 5.58
CA LYS A 52 9.44 10.26 6.56
C LYS A 52 8.14 11.02 6.28
N ALA A 53 7.08 10.31 5.91
CA ALA A 53 5.73 10.86 5.82
C ALA A 53 5.01 10.89 7.18
N LYS A 54 4.06 11.82 7.33
CA LYS A 54 3.21 11.93 8.52
C LYS A 54 2.23 10.75 8.58
N ARG A 55 2.24 10.02 9.69
CA ARG A 55 1.26 8.95 9.96
C ARG A 55 -0.10 9.55 10.30
N ASN A 56 -1.17 8.92 9.81
CA ASN A 56 -2.53 9.20 10.25
C ASN A 56 -3.04 8.01 11.08
N ILE A 57 -3.19 8.21 12.40
CA ILE A 57 -3.62 7.16 13.32
C ILE A 57 -5.09 6.78 13.10
N HIS A 58 -5.94 7.76 12.74
CA HIS A 58 -7.33 7.48 12.45
C HIS A 58 -7.47 6.61 11.19
N ALA A 59 -6.76 6.96 10.11
CA ALA A 59 -6.78 6.17 8.87
C ALA A 59 -6.32 4.72 9.10
N GLN A 60 -5.24 4.52 9.86
CA GLN A 60 -4.78 3.16 10.22
C GLN A 60 -5.79 2.36 11.04
N LYS A 61 -6.58 3.04 11.89
CA LYS A 61 -7.65 2.41 12.67
C LYS A 61 -8.91 2.09 11.84
N VAL A 62 -9.11 2.73 10.70
CA VAL A 62 -10.34 2.56 9.90
C VAL A 62 -10.10 1.92 8.53
N ALA A 63 -8.85 1.62 8.16
CA ALA A 63 -8.52 0.90 6.93
C ALA A 63 -9.31 -0.41 6.81
N GLY A 64 -9.96 -0.61 5.65
CA GLY A 64 -10.90 -1.69 5.31
C GLY A 64 -12.15 -1.83 6.17
N ARG A 65 -12.35 -0.98 7.18
CA ARG A 65 -13.61 -0.80 7.93
C ARG A 65 -14.22 -2.13 8.40
N GLU A 66 -15.36 -2.54 7.88
CA GLU A 66 -16.08 -3.75 8.30
C GLU A 66 -15.34 -5.04 7.93
N ASP A 67 -14.51 -5.03 6.88
CA ASP A 67 -13.82 -6.22 6.39
C ASP A 67 -12.49 -6.49 7.12
N ARG A 68 -12.02 -5.55 7.94
CA ARG A 68 -10.80 -5.75 8.73
C ARG A 68 -11.06 -6.80 9.82
N LEU A 69 -10.05 -7.62 10.10
CA LEU A 69 -10.04 -8.47 11.28
C LEU A 69 -9.54 -7.69 12.50
N ILE A 70 -9.89 -8.19 13.69
CA ILE A 70 -9.37 -7.63 14.95
C ILE A 70 -7.85 -7.77 15.07
N THR A 71 -7.27 -8.73 14.34
CA THR A 71 -5.82 -8.98 14.26
C THR A 71 -5.13 -8.12 13.21
N ASP A 72 -5.85 -7.34 12.42
CA ASP A 72 -5.24 -6.50 11.38
C ASP A 72 -4.78 -5.15 11.92
N ASP A 73 -3.67 -4.66 11.37
CA ASP A 73 -3.27 -3.26 11.36
C ASP A 73 -3.78 -2.57 10.08
N GLY A 74 -3.79 -1.23 10.08
CA GLY A 74 -3.75 -0.48 8.83
C GLY A 74 -2.33 -0.51 8.27
N GLY A 75 -2.03 -1.54 7.48
CA GLY A 75 -0.72 -1.74 6.87
C GLY A 75 -0.52 -0.79 5.70
N HIS A 76 0.70 -0.23 5.58
CA HIS A 76 1.05 0.60 4.44
C HIS A 76 1.43 -0.28 3.25
N LEU A 77 1.05 0.10 2.03
CA LEU A 77 1.57 -0.52 0.81
C LEU A 77 2.97 0.03 0.48
N ILE A 78 3.15 1.34 0.64
CA ILE A 78 4.45 2.01 0.67
C ILE A 78 4.68 2.56 2.09
N ALA A 79 5.67 2.06 2.80
CA ALA A 79 5.95 2.51 4.17
C ALA A 79 6.20 4.01 4.29
N SER A 80 5.92 4.55 5.48
CA SER A 80 6.16 5.96 5.78
C SER A 80 7.62 6.37 5.66
N ILE A 81 8.59 5.43 5.79
CA ILE A 81 10.03 5.68 5.62
C ILE A 81 10.43 5.87 4.14
N PHE A 82 9.50 5.58 3.23
CA PHE A 82 9.61 5.82 1.80
C PHE A 82 8.67 6.94 1.34
N LYS A 83 8.36 7.90 2.21
CA LYS A 83 7.38 8.98 1.94
C LYS A 83 5.96 8.50 1.58
N GLY A 84 5.60 7.25 1.85
CA GLY A 84 4.26 6.73 1.58
C GLY A 84 3.18 7.44 2.39
N SER A 85 2.03 7.74 1.76
CA SER A 85 0.90 8.44 2.39
C SER A 85 0.46 7.72 3.67
N GLY A 86 0.13 8.48 4.71
CA GLY A 86 -0.52 7.94 5.90
C GLY A 86 -2.03 7.74 5.74
N GLY A 87 -2.62 8.14 4.60
CA GLY A 87 -4.05 8.14 4.34
C GLY A 87 -4.61 6.81 3.83
N LEU A 88 -5.93 6.75 3.63
CA LEU A 88 -6.62 5.55 3.13
C LEU A 88 -6.23 5.22 1.67
N ASP A 89 -5.61 6.16 0.96
CA ASP A 89 -5.01 6.01 -0.36
C ASP A 89 -3.72 5.18 -0.41
N ASN A 90 -3.21 4.72 0.74
CA ASN A 90 -2.03 3.86 0.82
C ASN A 90 -2.14 2.79 1.93
N LEU A 91 -3.32 2.64 2.53
CA LEU A 91 -3.55 1.73 3.65
C LEU A 91 -4.53 0.62 3.31
N VAL A 92 -4.22 -0.59 3.78
CA VAL A 92 -5.07 -1.77 3.65
C VAL A 92 -5.13 -2.52 4.99
N PRO A 93 -6.18 -3.32 5.26
CA PRO A 93 -6.14 -4.26 6.37
C PRO A 93 -5.04 -5.30 6.13
N MET A 94 -4.07 -5.34 7.02
CA MET A 94 -2.95 -6.26 6.94
C MET A 94 -2.78 -6.94 8.28
N ASP A 95 -2.68 -8.27 8.28
CA ASP A 95 -2.46 -9.04 9.50
C ASP A 95 -1.26 -8.48 10.28
N SER A 96 -1.43 -8.22 11.58
CA SER A 96 -0.42 -7.52 12.39
C SER A 96 0.91 -8.28 12.47
N ASN A 97 0.90 -9.62 12.43
CA ASN A 97 2.12 -10.42 12.45
C ASN A 97 2.87 -10.27 11.11
N LEU A 98 2.16 -10.30 9.98
CA LEU A 98 2.73 -10.02 8.67
C LEU A 98 3.29 -8.59 8.59
N ASN A 99 2.45 -7.59 8.92
CA ASN A 99 2.76 -6.17 8.83
C ASN A 99 4.02 -5.80 9.63
N ARG A 100 4.12 -6.30 10.87
CA ARG A 100 5.24 -5.99 11.78
C ARG A 100 6.43 -6.93 11.63
N GLY A 101 6.24 -8.06 10.95
CA GLY A 101 7.22 -9.11 10.72
C GLY A 101 7.73 -9.10 9.28
N ALA A 102 7.30 -10.06 8.47
CA ALA A 102 7.87 -10.30 7.14
C ALA A 102 7.78 -9.10 6.18
N PHE A 103 6.67 -8.35 6.22
CA PHE A 103 6.51 -7.15 5.39
C PHE A 103 7.50 -6.06 5.81
N LYS A 104 7.61 -5.79 7.12
CA LYS A 104 8.61 -4.86 7.68
C LYS A 104 10.05 -5.29 7.39
N THR A 105 10.34 -6.59 7.39
CA THR A 105 11.67 -7.11 7.03
C THR A 105 12.00 -6.79 5.57
N LEU A 106 11.03 -6.95 4.66
CA LEU A 106 11.19 -6.56 3.25
C LEU A 106 11.43 -5.06 3.10
N GLU A 107 10.65 -4.23 3.80
CA GLU A 107 10.86 -2.77 3.82
C GLU A 107 12.25 -2.39 4.36
N ASN A 108 12.73 -3.05 5.41
CA ASN A 108 14.07 -2.81 5.95
C ASN A 108 15.17 -3.17 4.94
N ALA A 109 14.98 -4.22 4.14
CA ALA A 109 15.92 -4.60 3.08
C ALA A 109 16.00 -3.52 2.00
N TRP A 110 14.85 -3.00 1.53
CA TRP A 110 14.81 -1.88 0.59
C TRP A 110 15.45 -0.62 1.18
N SER A 111 15.17 -0.31 2.46
CA SER A 111 15.80 0.84 3.13
C SER A 111 17.32 0.70 3.21
N LYS A 112 17.83 -0.51 3.45
CA LYS A 112 19.27 -0.78 3.46
C LYS A 112 19.89 -0.57 2.07
N ALA A 113 19.26 -1.08 1.02
CA ALA A 113 19.71 -0.90 -0.36
C ALA A 113 19.78 0.60 -0.75
N LEU A 114 18.72 1.36 -0.48
CA LEU A 114 18.70 2.82 -0.72
C LEU A 114 19.81 3.55 0.04
N LYS A 115 20.10 3.15 1.29
CA LYS A 115 21.22 3.74 2.08
C LYS A 115 22.59 3.39 1.52
N GLN A 116 22.70 2.33 0.73
CA GLN A 116 23.93 1.93 0.03
C GLN A 116 24.06 2.61 -1.34
N GLY A 117 23.14 3.52 -1.69
CA GLY A 117 23.15 4.24 -2.96
C GLY A 117 22.50 3.48 -4.12
N GLN A 118 21.88 2.33 -3.83
CA GLN A 118 21.20 1.52 -4.84
C GLN A 118 19.84 2.11 -5.21
N GLU A 119 19.37 1.85 -6.42
CA GLU A 119 18.03 2.19 -6.84
C GLU A 119 17.06 1.06 -6.51
N VAL A 120 15.92 1.39 -5.89
CA VAL A 120 14.86 0.42 -5.59
C VAL A 120 13.56 0.86 -6.26
N TYR A 121 13.04 0.03 -7.16
CA TYR A 121 11.70 0.18 -7.74
C TYR A 121 10.79 -0.90 -7.19
N VAL A 122 9.54 -0.58 -6.90
CA VAL A 122 8.57 -1.57 -6.39
C VAL A 122 7.26 -1.50 -7.15
N LYS A 123 6.57 -2.64 -7.21
CA LYS A 123 5.18 -2.80 -7.61
C LYS A 123 4.48 -3.71 -6.63
N VAL A 124 3.58 -3.16 -5.83
CA VAL A 124 2.78 -3.89 -4.84
C VAL A 124 1.37 -4.06 -5.36
N ARG A 125 0.86 -5.30 -5.33
CA ARG A 125 -0.46 -5.70 -5.81
C ARG A 125 -1.21 -6.45 -4.71
N PRO A 126 -2.08 -5.76 -3.95
CA PRO A 126 -3.04 -6.42 -3.06
C PRO A 126 -4.03 -7.24 -3.89
N VAL A 127 -4.23 -8.50 -3.52
CA VAL A 127 -5.17 -9.40 -4.19
C VAL A 127 -6.36 -9.61 -3.27
N PHE A 128 -7.57 -9.34 -3.77
CA PHE A 128 -8.82 -9.43 -3.02
C PHE A 128 -9.66 -10.63 -3.47
N ARG A 129 -10.69 -10.96 -2.68
CA ARG A 129 -11.70 -11.98 -3.01
C ARG A 129 -13.08 -11.36 -2.92
N GLY A 130 -13.87 -11.48 -4.01
CA GLY A 130 -15.17 -10.82 -4.11
C GLY A 130 -15.05 -9.31 -3.90
N ASP A 131 -15.96 -8.75 -3.11
CA ASP A 131 -16.03 -7.31 -2.84
C ASP A 131 -15.35 -6.88 -1.54
N SER A 132 -14.67 -7.79 -0.84
CA SER A 132 -14.00 -7.49 0.43
C SER A 132 -12.90 -6.45 0.27
N GLN A 133 -12.83 -5.49 1.20
CA GLN A 133 -11.78 -4.49 1.34
C GLN A 133 -10.51 -5.05 1.99
N ARG A 134 -10.56 -6.28 2.52
CA ARG A 134 -9.39 -6.98 3.07
C ARG A 134 -8.72 -7.83 1.99
N PRO A 135 -7.46 -7.58 1.62
CA PRO A 135 -6.75 -8.43 0.69
C PRO A 135 -6.52 -9.81 1.31
N ILE A 136 -6.52 -10.86 0.48
CA ILE A 136 -6.18 -12.23 0.89
C ILE A 136 -4.67 -12.47 0.81
N ARG A 137 -3.95 -11.72 -0.05
CA ARG A 137 -2.49 -11.77 -0.20
C ARG A 137 -1.94 -10.52 -0.86
N PHE A 138 -0.62 -10.37 -0.81
CA PHE A 138 0.15 -9.33 -1.50
C PHE A 138 1.12 -9.97 -2.48
N MET A 139 1.12 -9.51 -3.73
CA MET A 139 2.16 -9.83 -4.70
C MET A 139 3.05 -8.61 -4.87
N ILE A 140 4.34 -8.77 -4.66
CA ILE A 140 5.32 -7.67 -4.64
C ILE A 140 6.43 -8.02 -5.60
N ASP A 141 6.62 -7.19 -6.61
CA ASP A 141 7.80 -7.21 -7.46
C ASP A 141 8.65 -6.00 -7.10
N SER A 142 9.95 -6.20 -6.91
CA SER A 142 10.90 -5.12 -6.68
C SER A 142 12.15 -5.32 -7.53
N THR A 143 12.77 -4.22 -7.94
CA THR A 143 14.05 -4.22 -8.63
C THR A 143 15.06 -3.47 -7.78
N ILE A 144 16.23 -4.05 -7.52
CA ILE A 144 17.35 -3.39 -6.83
C ILE A 144 18.54 -3.37 -7.80
N ASP A 145 18.95 -2.19 -8.26
CA ASP A 145 20.01 -2.01 -9.29
C ASP A 145 19.84 -2.93 -10.53
N GLY A 146 18.60 -3.10 -10.98
CA GLY A 146 18.26 -3.95 -12.13
C GLY A 146 18.00 -5.42 -11.80
N GLU A 147 18.35 -5.90 -10.60
CA GLU A 147 18.04 -7.28 -10.18
C GLU A 147 16.60 -7.40 -9.68
N VAL A 148 15.86 -8.37 -10.21
CA VAL A 148 14.42 -8.55 -9.94
C VAL A 148 14.19 -9.52 -8.79
N PHE A 149 13.36 -9.11 -7.84
CA PHE A 149 12.92 -9.91 -6.70
C PHE A 149 11.39 -9.95 -6.64
N THR A 150 10.83 -11.14 -6.50
CA THR A 150 9.38 -11.33 -6.29
C THR A 150 9.11 -11.92 -4.91
N LYS A 151 8.11 -11.37 -4.21
CA LYS A 151 7.59 -11.89 -2.94
C LYS A 151 6.07 -12.01 -3.00
N VAL A 152 5.57 -13.07 -2.36
CA VAL A 152 4.14 -13.25 -2.13
C VAL A 152 3.93 -13.48 -0.64
N PHE A 153 3.03 -12.71 -0.04
CA PHE A 153 2.64 -12.87 1.37
C PHE A 153 1.14 -13.13 1.45
N GLN A 154 0.74 -14.22 2.11
CA GLN A 154 -0.64 -14.43 2.51
C GLN A 154 -0.99 -13.45 3.64
N ASN A 155 -2.18 -12.86 3.60
CA ASN A 155 -2.61 -11.90 4.60
C ASN A 155 -3.12 -12.60 5.88
N ARG A 156 -2.21 -13.30 6.56
CA ARG A 156 -2.40 -14.08 7.79
C ARG A 156 -1.08 -14.14 8.57
N SER A 157 -1.17 -14.54 9.84
CA SER A 157 0.03 -14.81 10.66
C SER A 157 0.98 -15.82 9.98
N GLY A 158 2.28 -15.51 9.99
CA GLY A 158 3.34 -16.31 9.35
C GLY A 158 3.53 -16.06 7.84
N GLY A 159 2.59 -15.38 7.19
CA GLY A 159 2.64 -15.06 5.76
C GLY A 159 2.20 -16.18 4.82
#